data_AF-A0A0F2PWL9-F1
#
_entry.id   AF-A0A0F2PWL9-F1
#
_cell.length_a   1.000
_cell.length_b   1.000
_cell.length_c   1.000
_cell.angle_alpha   90.00
_cell.angle_beta   90.00
_cell.angle_gamma   90.00
#
_symmetry.space_group_name_H-M   'P 1'
#
loop_
_entity.id
_entity.type
_entity.pdbx_description
1 polymer ?
#
loop_
_entity_poly.entity_id
_entity_poly.type
_entity_poly.pdbx_seq_one_letter_code
_entity_poly.pdbx_strand_id
1 'polypeptide(L)' 'MKSIGDKNGVIAVGEGANMPSTPEAIKAFQDGGVMFAPGKAANAGGVATSALEIQQNASRDLNHGSHQSP' A
#
# COMPACT_ATOMS: atom_id res chain seq x y z
N MET A 1 -5.00 -32.42 -5.02
CA MET A 1 -4.71 -30.99 -5.26
C MET A 1 -5.55 -30.19 -4.28
N LYS A 2 -4.96 -29.41 -3.36
CA LYS A 2 -5.75 -28.46 -2.54
C LYS A 2 -6.21 -27.34 -3.47
N SER A 3 -7.49 -27.02 -3.50
CA SER A 3 -7.98 -25.85 -4.23
C SER A 3 -7.32 -24.61 -3.62
N ILE A 4 -6.88 -23.67 -4.47
CA ILE A 4 -6.40 -22.37 -4.02
C ILE A 4 -7.64 -21.49 -3.79
N GLY A 5 -7.70 -20.84 -2.63
CA GLY A 5 -8.77 -19.90 -2.29
C GLY A 5 -9.93 -20.46 -1.47
N ASP A 6 -10.80 -19.56 -1.01
CA ASP A 6 -11.94 -19.89 -0.16
C ASP A 6 -13.09 -20.55 -0.94
N LYS A 7 -14.16 -20.93 -0.22
CA LYS A 7 -15.39 -21.51 -0.81
C LYS A 7 -16.09 -20.61 -1.85
N ASN A 8 -15.73 -19.33 -1.90
CA ASN A 8 -16.25 -18.34 -2.84
C ASN A 8 -15.29 -18.09 -4.01
N GLY A 9 -14.14 -18.80 -4.06
CA GLY A 9 -13.12 -18.65 -5.10
C GLY A 9 -12.15 -17.49 -4.88
N VAL A 10 -12.17 -16.84 -3.71
CA VAL A 10 -11.24 -15.75 -3.39
C VAL A 10 -9.87 -16.33 -3.11
N ILE A 11 -8.87 -15.96 -3.91
CA ILE A 11 -7.50 -16.46 -3.78
C ILE A 11 -6.58 -15.50 -3.01
N ALA A 12 -6.93 -14.21 -2.95
CA ALA A 12 -6.19 -13.18 -2.24
C ALA A 12 -7.09 -12.01 -1.80
N VAL A 13 -6.72 -11.37 -0.69
CA VAL A 13 -7.30 -10.11 -0.18
C VAL A 13 -6.17 -9.13 0.09
N GLY A 14 -6.31 -7.89 -0.38
CA GLY A 14 -5.37 -6.80 -0.11
C GLY A 14 -6.08 -5.59 0.48
N GLU A 15 -5.56 -5.07 1.58
CA GLU A 15 -6.14 -3.91 2.26
C GLU A 15 -5.73 -2.60 1.58
N GLY A 16 -6.54 -2.10 0.64
CA GLY A 16 -6.32 -0.78 0.05
C GLY A 16 -6.63 0.38 1.01
N ALA A 17 -7.55 0.19 1.95
CA ALA A 17 -7.89 1.17 2.99
C ALA A 17 -6.94 1.05 4.20
N ASN A 18 -7.08 1.95 5.18
CA ASN A 18 -6.28 1.90 6.40
C ASN A 18 -6.84 0.88 7.40
N MET A 19 -6.34 -0.36 7.33
CA MET A 19 -6.67 -1.47 8.25
C MET A 19 -8.18 -1.74 8.41
N PRO A 20 -8.91 -2.02 7.31
CA PRO A 20 -10.34 -2.30 7.37
C PRO A 20 -10.71 -3.65 8.00
N SER A 21 -9.78 -4.62 8.03
CA SER A 21 -10.07 -5.98 8.49
C SER A 21 -9.83 -6.13 9.99
N THR A 22 -10.73 -6.81 10.69
CA THR A 22 -10.48 -7.22 12.09
C THR A 22 -9.51 -8.40 12.14
N PRO A 23 -8.83 -8.65 13.27
CA PRO A 23 -7.95 -9.82 13.43
C PRO A 23 -8.65 -11.16 13.13
N GLU A 24 -9.93 -11.29 13.46
CA GLU A 24 -10.73 -12.49 13.20
C GLU A 24 -10.95 -12.70 11.70
N ALA A 25 -11.18 -11.63 10.94
CA ALA A 25 -11.33 -11.69 9.49
C ALA A 25 -10.01 -12.09 8.82
N ILE A 26 -8.88 -11.52 9.27
CA ILE A 26 -7.55 -11.89 8.78
C ILE A 26 -7.28 -13.37 9.02
N LYS A 27 -7.61 -13.87 10.22
CA LYS A 27 -7.46 -15.28 10.56
C LYS A 27 -8.35 -16.17 9.68
N ALA A 28 -9.60 -15.78 9.44
CA ALA A 28 -10.51 -16.51 8.56
C ALA A 28 -9.98 -16.60 7.12
N PHE A 29 -9.38 -15.54 6.59
CA PHE A 29 -8.72 -15.57 5.27
C PHE A 29 -7.55 -16.55 5.24
N GLN A 30 -6.67 -16.47 6.24
CA GLN A 30 -5.49 -17.35 6.33
C GLN A 30 -5.87 -18.82 6.49
N ASP A 31 -6.82 -19.13 7.38
CA ASP A 31 -7.32 -20.48 7.61
C ASP A 31 -8.04 -21.03 6.35
N GLY A 32 -8.67 -20.15 5.57
CA GLY A 32 -9.31 -20.45 4.29
C GLY A 32 -8.32 -20.63 3.11
N GLY A 33 -7.01 -20.49 3.33
CA GLY A 33 -6.01 -20.57 2.27
C GLY A 33 -5.98 -19.36 1.34
N VAL A 34 -6.54 -18.23 1.77
CA VAL A 34 -6.54 -16.95 1.05
C VAL A 34 -5.26 -16.19 1.41
N MET A 35 -4.52 -15.74 0.40
CA MET A 35 -3.36 -14.87 0.62
C MET A 35 -3.81 -13.50 1.15
N PHE A 36 -3.15 -12.99 2.17
CA PHE A 36 -3.54 -11.71 2.77
C PHE A 36 -2.40 -10.68 2.68
N ALA A 37 -2.66 -9.55 2.03
CA ALA A 37 -1.74 -8.42 1.93
C ALA A 37 -2.17 -7.28 2.89
N PRO A 38 -1.37 -6.96 3.91
CA PRO A 38 -1.74 -6.00 4.95
C PRO A 38 -1.72 -4.56 4.43
N GLY A 39 -2.54 -3.70 5.04
CA GLY A 39 -2.73 -2.31 4.58
C GLY A 39 -1.43 -1.53 4.47
N LYS A 40 -0.54 -1.65 5.46
CA LYS A 40 0.78 -1.00 5.49
C LYS A 40 1.61 -1.20 4.22
N ALA A 41 1.43 -2.32 3.52
CA ALA A 41 2.13 -2.61 2.27
C ALA A 41 1.23 -2.33 1.06
N ALA A 42 -0.02 -2.82 1.08
CA ALA A 42 -0.94 -2.73 -0.04
C ALA A 42 -1.32 -1.27 -0.39
N ASN A 43 -1.36 -0.37 0.58
CA ASN A 43 -1.71 1.05 0.38
C ASN A 43 -0.50 2.01 0.33
N ALA A 44 0.72 1.49 0.44
CA ALA A 44 1.95 2.30 0.51
C ALA A 44 2.26 3.08 -0.79
N GLY A 45 1.59 2.78 -1.90
CA GLY A 45 1.78 3.45 -3.18
C GLY A 45 1.60 4.97 -3.09
N GLY A 46 0.57 5.45 -2.38
CA GLY A 46 0.32 6.88 -2.20
C GLY A 46 1.47 7.59 -1.46
N VAL A 47 1.99 6.95 -0.41
CA VAL A 47 3.15 7.46 0.35
C VAL A 47 4.39 7.54 -0.56
N ALA A 48 4.64 6.51 -1.36
CA ALA A 48 5.76 6.48 -2.29
C ALA A 48 5.66 7.59 -3.34
N THR A 49 4.50 7.80 -3.94
CA THR A 49 4.30 8.87 -4.93
C THR A 49 4.39 10.26 -4.32
N SER A 50 3.87 10.47 -3.10
CA SER A 50 4.04 11.74 -2.39
C SER A 50 5.49 12.02 -2.05
N ALA A 51 6.29 11.00 -1.69
CA ALA A 51 7.72 11.17 -1.50
C ALA A 51 8.43 11.61 -2.79
N LEU A 52 8.05 11.05 -3.94
CA LEU A 52 8.57 11.49 -5.24
C LEU A 52 8.16 12.94 -5.55
N GLU A 53 6.91 13.33 -5.27
CA GLU A 53 6.43 14.70 -5.45
C GLU A 53 7.21 15.71 -4.59
N ILE A 54 7.43 15.38 -3.31
CA ILE A 54 8.23 16.19 -2.39
C ILE A 54 9.66 16.36 -2.92
N GLN A 55 10.30 15.29 -3.41
CA GLN A 55 11.64 15.36 -3.99
C GLN A 55 11.70 16.21 -5.27
N GLN A 56 10.67 16.11 -6.13
CA GLN A 56 10.57 16.91 -7.34
C GLN A 56 10.39 18.40 -7.02
N ASN A 57 9.58 18.74 -6.01
CA ASN A 57 9.39 20.12 -5.56
C ASN A 57 10.66 20.69 -4.93
N ALA A 58 11.32 19.94 -4.03
CA ALA A 58 12.59 20.36 -3.44
C ALA A 58 13.68 20.62 -4.50
N SER A 59 13.78 19.76 -5.52
CA SER A 59 14.74 19.94 -6.62
C SER A 59 14.46 21.20 -7.45
N ARG A 60 13.18 21.57 -7.62
CA ARG A 60 12.79 22.83 -8.27
C ARG A 60 13.15 24.03 -7.41
N ASP A 61 12.84 24.02 -6.12
CA ASP A 61 13.15 25.12 -5.21
C ASP A 61 14.66 25.38 -5.14
N LEU A 62 15.47 24.33 -5.12
CA LEU A 62 16.93 24.42 -5.21
C LEU A 62 17.42 25.10 -6.51
N ASN A 63 16.77 24.80 -7.64
CA ASN A 63 17.14 25.38 -8.95
C ASN A 63 16.65 26.82 -9.14
N HIS A 64 15.60 27.25 -8.44
CA HIS A 64 15.09 28.63 -8.50
C HIS A 64 15.70 29.52 -7.41
N GLY A 65 16.18 28.95 -6.30
CA GLY A 65 16.87 29.66 -5.22
C GLY A 65 18.29 30.13 -5.55
N SER A 66 18.91 29.64 -6.62
CA SER A 66 20.26 30.06 -7.05
C SER A 66 20.28 31.41 -7.80
N HIS A 67 19.13 32.04 -8.04
CA HIS A 67 19.03 33.35 -8.70
C HIS A 67 18.67 34.52 -7.77
N GLN A 68 18.53 34.29 -6.46
CA GLN A 68 18.45 35.37 -5.48
C GLN A 68 19.66 35.32 -4.54
N SER A 69 20.78 35.82 -5.04
CA SER A 69 21.79 36.45 -4.17
C SER A 69 21.31 37.89 -3.88
N PRO A 70 21.64 38.47 -2.70
CA PRO A 70 21.17 39.80 -2.30
C PRO A 70 21.56 40.90 -3.29
#